data_AF-A0A227J2L4-F1
#
_entry.id   AF-A0A227J2L4-F1
#
_cell.length_a   1.000
_cell.length_b   1.000
_cell.length_c   1.000
_cell.angle_alpha   90.00
_cell.angle_beta   90.00
_cell.angle_gamma   90.00
#
_symmetry.space_group_name_H-M   'P 1'
#
loop_
_entity.id
_entity.type
_entity.pdbx_description
1 polymer ?
#
loop_
_entity_poly.entity_id
_entity_poly.type
_entity_poly.pdbx_seq_one_letter_code
_entity_poly.pdbx_strand_id
1 'polypeptide(L)'
;VETGERYLPKLPECKIDNSKYQHPIQVVPSGPGMPEYLIYQVLTLAINQANRSVRITTPYFVPNTDLLETLKMTAQRGIDVELIIPHKNDSLMVQWASRAFYSEL
;
A
#
# COMPACT_ATOMS: atom_id res chain seq x y z
N VAL A 1 -25.07 25.31 1.32
CA VAL A 1 -24.47 26.62 1.00
C VAL A 1 -23.00 26.55 1.38
N GLU A 2 -22.11 26.44 0.40
CA GLU A 2 -20.68 26.55 0.66
C GLU A 2 -20.38 28.00 1.06
N THR A 3 -19.94 28.22 2.29
CA THR A 3 -19.78 29.55 2.90
C THR A 3 -18.47 30.24 2.49
N GLY A 4 -17.67 29.66 1.59
CA GLY A 4 -16.38 30.20 1.15
C GLY A 4 -15.27 30.15 2.22
N GLU A 5 -15.62 30.00 3.50
CA GLU A 5 -14.66 29.88 4.59
C GLU A 5 -14.41 28.41 4.96
N ARG A 6 -13.15 27.97 4.84
CA ARG A 6 -12.69 26.66 5.33
C ARG A 6 -12.53 26.71 6.85
N TYR A 7 -13.52 26.18 7.58
CA TYR A 7 -13.36 25.89 9.00
C TYR A 7 -12.68 24.52 9.17
N LEU A 8 -11.36 24.52 9.37
CA LEU A 8 -10.62 23.32 9.73
C LEU A 8 -10.68 23.10 11.25
N PRO A 9 -10.82 21.86 11.74
CA PRO A 9 -10.72 21.58 13.16
C PRO A 9 -9.33 21.98 13.68
N LYS A 10 -9.23 22.28 14.99
CA LYS A 10 -7.92 22.45 15.63
C LYS A 10 -7.09 21.18 15.40
N LEU A 11 -5.83 21.37 14.99
CA LEU A 11 -4.91 20.25 14.80
C LEU A 11 -4.78 19.46 16.11
N PRO A 12 -4.78 18.12 16.06
CA PRO A 12 -4.61 17.32 17.26
C PRO A 12 -3.23 17.58 17.88
N GLU A 13 -3.19 17.80 19.19
CA GLU A 13 -1.93 17.87 19.93
C GLU A 13 -1.38 16.45 20.11
N CYS A 14 -0.24 16.17 19.48
CA CYS A 14 0.50 14.91 19.68
C CYS A 14 1.78 15.21 20.45
N LYS A 15 1.83 14.85 21.73
CA LYS A 15 3.04 14.96 22.56
C LYS A 15 3.90 13.71 22.34
N ILE A 16 5.14 13.90 21.88
CA ILE A 16 6.09 12.81 21.70
C ILE A 16 6.61 12.38 23.07
N ASP A 17 6.39 11.11 23.41
CA ASP A 17 6.95 10.50 24.61
C ASP A 17 8.33 9.92 24.28
N ASN A 18 9.38 10.59 24.75
CA ASN A 18 10.77 10.19 24.52
C ASN A 18 11.19 8.92 25.29
N SER A 19 10.35 8.41 26.19
CA SER A 19 10.62 7.14 26.89
C SER A 19 10.24 5.91 26.05
N LYS A 20 9.49 6.10 24.97
CA LYS A 20 9.04 5.03 24.07
C LYS A 20 9.91 4.93 22.83
N TYR A 21 9.96 3.74 22.25
CA TYR A 21 10.58 3.54 20.93
C TYR A 21 9.92 4.43 19.89
N GLN A 22 10.74 5.20 19.18
CA GLN A 22 10.30 6.05 18.10
C GLN A 22 10.46 5.28 16.78
N HIS A 23 9.41 5.27 15.98
CA HIS A 23 9.43 4.71 14.64
C HIS A 23 9.48 5.85 13.62
N PRO A 24 10.39 5.82 12.64
CA PRO A 24 10.40 6.81 11.57
C PRO A 24 9.09 6.72 10.77
N ILE A 25 8.50 7.87 10.50
CA ILE A 25 7.27 7.99 9.72
C ILE A 25 7.59 8.78 8.46
N GLN A 26 7.18 8.26 7.31
CA GLN A 26 7.21 8.98 6.04
C GLN A 26 5.77 9.18 5.56
N VAL A 27 5.41 10.43 5.30
CA VAL A 27 4.10 10.79 4.73
C VAL A 27 4.22 10.82 3.22
N VAL A 28 3.36 10.06 2.54
CA VAL A 28 3.31 9.99 1.07
C VAL A 28 1.90 10.40 0.61
N PRO A 29 1.71 11.65 0.14
CA PRO A 29 0.40 12.12 -0.28
C PRO A 29 0.01 11.60 -1.67
N SER A 30 -1.28 11.35 -1.86
CA SER A 30 -1.91 11.12 -3.17
C SER A 30 -2.76 12.33 -3.57
N GLY A 31 -2.75 12.71 -4.84
CA GLY A 31 -3.66 13.74 -5.34
C GLY A 31 -3.26 14.32 -6.70
N PRO A 32 -4.12 15.15 -7.30
CA PRO A 32 -3.78 15.89 -8.51
C PRO A 32 -2.58 16.82 -8.27
N GLY A 33 -1.65 16.86 -9.21
CA GLY A 33 -0.43 17.67 -9.11
C GLY A 33 0.73 17.02 -8.35
N MET A 34 0.57 15.78 -7.87
CA MET A 34 1.68 14.99 -7.33
C MET A 34 2.50 14.34 -8.46
N PRO A 35 3.80 14.03 -8.24
CA PRO A 35 4.58 13.23 -9.17
C PRO A 35 3.90 11.89 -9.47
N GLU A 36 3.93 11.49 -10.74
CA GLU A 36 3.31 10.24 -11.16
C GLU A 36 3.91 9.04 -10.41
N TYR A 37 3.03 8.10 -10.03
CA TYR A 37 3.39 6.82 -9.41
C TYR A 37 4.15 6.90 -8.07
N LEU A 38 4.10 8.01 -7.34
CA LEU A 38 4.87 8.17 -6.10
C LEU A 38 4.60 7.06 -5.07
N ILE A 39 3.34 6.75 -4.80
CA ILE A 39 2.96 5.67 -3.86
C ILE A 39 3.48 4.33 -4.36
N TYR A 40 3.33 4.06 -5.65
CA TYR A 40 3.81 2.83 -6.27
C TYR A 40 5.32 2.67 -6.12
N GLN A 41 6.10 3.71 -6.39
CA GLN A 41 7.56 3.69 -6.24
C GLN A 41 7.99 3.40 -4.79
N VAL A 42 7.35 4.06 -3.81
CA VAL A 42 7.66 3.85 -2.39
C VAL A 42 7.33 2.41 -1.97
N LEU A 43 6.19 1.87 -2.38
CA LEU A 43 5.81 0.48 -2.08
C LEU A 43 6.77 -0.51 -2.73
N THR A 44 7.12 -0.32 -4.00
CA THR A 44 8.08 -1.18 -4.72
C THR A 44 9.47 -1.15 -4.08
N LEU A 45 9.93 0.01 -3.63
CA LEU A 45 11.19 0.14 -2.89
C LEU A 45 11.14 -0.62 -1.55
N ALA A 46 10.03 -0.54 -0.82
CA ALA A 46 9.85 -1.25 0.45
C ALA A 46 9.83 -2.78 0.26
N ILE A 47 9.14 -3.27 -0.78
CA ILE A 47 9.08 -4.69 -1.13
C ILE A 47 10.49 -5.21 -1.50
N ASN A 48 11.19 -4.49 -2.39
CA ASN A 48 12.53 -4.88 -2.81
C ASN A 48 13.56 -4.87 -1.67
N GLN A 49 13.41 -4.02 -0.66
CA GLN A 49 14.32 -3.95 0.49
C GLN A 49 13.96 -4.93 1.62
N ALA A 50 12.87 -5.70 1.49
CA ALA A 50 12.47 -6.64 2.52
C ALA A 50 13.53 -7.75 2.71
N ASN A 51 13.84 -8.05 3.99
CA ASN A 51 14.84 -9.03 4.38
C ASN A 51 14.27 -10.28 5.06
N ARG A 52 12.97 -10.28 5.41
CA ARG A 52 12.34 -11.40 6.12
C ARG A 52 10.95 -11.75 5.59
N SER A 53 10.08 -10.76 5.46
CA SER A 53 8.71 -10.97 5.02
C SER A 53 8.11 -9.73 4.36
N VAL A 54 7.16 -9.95 3.45
CA VAL A 54 6.28 -8.94 2.87
C VAL A 54 4.84 -9.42 3.05
N ARG A 55 4.04 -8.67 3.82
CA ARG A 55 2.61 -8.94 3.99
C ARG A 55 1.81 -7.79 3.40
N ILE A 56 0.96 -8.09 2.43
CA ILE A 56 0.08 -7.11 1.80
C ILE A 56 -1.36 -7.49 2.11
N THR A 57 -2.12 -6.54 2.65
CA THR A 57 -3.56 -6.66 2.82
C THR A 57 -4.21 -5.58 1.98
N THR A 58 -5.00 -5.97 0.99
CA THR A 58 -5.67 -5.03 0.08
C THR A 58 -7.06 -5.53 -0.29
N PRO A 59 -8.08 -4.64 -0.36
CA PRO A 59 -9.39 -5.02 -0.87
C PRO A 59 -9.35 -5.34 -2.38
N TYR A 60 -8.38 -4.79 -3.12
CA TYR A 60 -8.29 -4.89 -4.57
C TYR A 60 -6.86 -5.26 -4.98
N PHE A 61 -6.65 -6.54 -5.33
CA PHE A 61 -5.38 -7.02 -5.83
C PHE A 61 -5.44 -7.11 -7.36
N VAL A 62 -5.09 -6.02 -8.04
CA VAL A 62 -5.03 -5.97 -9.52
C VAL A 62 -3.67 -5.37 -9.88
N PRO A 63 -2.58 -6.14 -9.72
CA PRO A 63 -1.23 -5.62 -9.96
C PRO A 63 -1.03 -5.34 -11.45
N ASN A 64 -0.10 -4.44 -11.75
CA ASN A 64 0.53 -4.41 -13.06
C ASN A 64 1.61 -5.51 -13.13
N THR A 65 2.13 -5.76 -14.34
CA THR A 65 3.17 -6.76 -14.57
C THR A 65 4.39 -6.55 -13.67
N ASP A 66 4.84 -5.30 -13.53
CA ASP A 66 6.04 -4.97 -12.76
C ASP A 66 5.91 -5.31 -11.27
N LEU A 67 4.76 -5.01 -10.64
CA LEU A 67 4.52 -5.37 -9.24
C LEU A 67 4.40 -6.88 -9.05
N LEU A 68 3.73 -7.56 -9.98
CA LEU A 68 3.59 -9.01 -9.95
C LEU A 68 4.96 -9.69 -10.00
N GLU A 69 5.81 -9.31 -10.95
CA GLU A 69 7.17 -9.82 -11.06
C GLU A 69 8.03 -9.45 -9.84
N THR A 70 7.87 -8.25 -9.30
CA THR A 70 8.55 -7.84 -8.05
C THR A 70 8.19 -8.77 -6.89
N LEU A 71 6.91 -9.13 -6.73
CA LEU A 71 6.47 -10.06 -5.69
C LEU A 71 7.04 -11.47 -5.91
N LYS A 72 7.01 -11.98 -7.15
CA LYS A 72 7.62 -13.28 -7.50
C LYS A 72 9.11 -13.31 -7.19
N MET A 73 9.86 -12.30 -7.64
CA MET A 73 11.30 -12.19 -7.37
C MET A 73 11.59 -12.07 -5.87
N THR A 74 10.75 -11.36 -5.12
CA THR A 74 10.88 -11.25 -3.66
C THR A 74 10.71 -12.62 -3.00
N ALA A 75 9.70 -13.40 -3.39
CA ALA A 75 9.51 -14.75 -2.90
C ALA A 75 10.68 -15.69 -3.29
N GLN A 76 11.18 -15.59 -4.52
CA GLN A 76 12.33 -16.38 -5.00
C GLN A 76 13.62 -16.10 -4.22
N ARG A 77 13.77 -14.91 -3.63
CA ARG A 77 14.89 -14.59 -2.72
C ARG A 77 14.79 -15.28 -1.36
N GLY A 78 13.75 -16.07 -1.11
CA GLY A 78 13.48 -16.73 0.18
C GLY A 78 12.80 -15.84 1.21
N ILE A 79 12.26 -14.70 0.78
CA ILE A 79 11.45 -13.81 1.63
C ILE A 79 10.02 -14.37 1.69
N ASP A 80 9.43 -14.41 2.89
CA ASP A 80 8.04 -14.86 3.07
C ASP A 80 7.05 -13.81 2.53
N VAL A 81 6.33 -14.11 1.46
CA VAL A 81 5.38 -13.19 0.82
C VAL A 81 3.95 -13.68 1.05
N GLU A 82 3.17 -12.89 1.79
CA GLU A 82 1.77 -13.19 2.11
C GLU A 82 0.83 -12.13 1.52
N LEU A 83 -0.13 -12.58 0.71
CA LEU A 83 -1.19 -11.75 0.15
C LEU A 83 -2.52 -12.07 0.81
N ILE A 84 -3.06 -11.11 1.56
CA ILE A 84 -4.36 -11.20 2.24
C ILE A 84 -5.38 -10.41 1.43
N ILE A 85 -6.32 -11.14 0.84
CA ILE A 85 -7.33 -10.63 -0.09
C ILE A 85 -8.73 -11.05 0.38
N PRO A 86 -9.77 -10.25 0.08
CA PRO A 86 -11.12 -10.56 0.53
C PRO A 86 -11.68 -11.80 -0.18
N HIS A 87 -12.39 -12.64 0.57
CA HIS A 87 -13.17 -13.74 -0.01
C HIS A 87 -14.34 -13.22 -0.86
N LYS A 88 -14.95 -12.11 -0.43
CA LYS A 88 -16.06 -11.43 -1.10
C LYS A 88 -15.69 -9.97 -1.39
N ASN A 89 -15.59 -9.62 -2.67
CA ASN A 89 -15.41 -8.25 -3.12
C ASN A 89 -16.77 -7.53 -3.22
N ASP A 90 -16.75 -6.21 -3.11
CA ASP A 90 -17.87 -5.31 -3.43
C ASP A 90 -18.03 -5.07 -4.95
N SER A 91 -17.00 -5.39 -5.74
CA SER A 91 -17.00 -5.33 -7.20
C SER A 91 -16.72 -6.70 -7.84
N LEU A 92 -17.65 -7.18 -8.65
CA LEU A 92 -17.51 -8.42 -9.43
C LEU A 92 -16.37 -8.34 -10.44
N MET A 93 -16.18 -7.20 -11.09
CA MET A 93 -15.09 -7.00 -12.05
C MET A 93 -13.73 -7.11 -11.37
N VAL A 94 -13.57 -6.51 -10.18
CA VAL A 94 -12.33 -6.63 -9.42
C VAL A 94 -12.12 -8.06 -8.95
N GLN A 95 -13.18 -8.76 -8.54
CA GLN A 95 -13.07 -10.17 -8.18
C GLN A 95 -12.50 -11.01 -9.34
N TRP A 96 -12.99 -10.80 -10.57
CA TRP A 96 -12.48 -11.52 -11.73
C TRP A 96 -11.06 -11.10 -12.09
N ALA A 97 -10.79 -9.79 -12.10
CA ALA A 97 -9.46 -9.26 -12.39
C ALA A 97 -8.41 -9.79 -11.42
N SER A 98 -8.70 -9.79 -10.12
CA SER A 98 -7.80 -10.33 -9.10
C SER A 98 -7.53 -11.82 -9.30
N ARG A 99 -8.58 -12.61 -9.53
CA ARG A 99 -8.46 -14.07 -9.70
C ARG A 99 -7.63 -14.48 -10.91
N ALA A 100 -7.56 -13.64 -11.94
CA ALA A 100 -6.75 -13.90 -13.13
C ALA A 100 -5.24 -14.06 -12.79
N PHE A 101 -4.77 -13.39 -11.74
CA PHE A 101 -3.36 -13.42 -11.35
C PHE A 101 -3.02 -14.54 -10.35
N TYR A 102 -4.00 -15.23 -9.78
CA TYR A 102 -3.74 -16.20 -8.71
C TYR A 102 -2.97 -17.43 -9.21
N SER A 103 -3.17 -17.83 -10.46
CA SER A 103 -2.44 -18.95 -11.06
C SER A 103 -0.99 -18.61 -11.42
N GLU A 104 -0.64 -17.32 -11.47
CA GLU A 104 0.71 -16.88 -11.76
C GLU A 104 1.59 -16.78 -10.51
N LEU A 105 0.98 -16.74 -9.33
CA LEU A 105 1.64 -16.56 -8.03
C LEU A 105 1.99 -17.90 -7.36
#